data_AF-A0A7K5BRN7-F1
#
_entry.id   AF-A0A7K5BRN7-F1
#
_cell.length_a   1.000
_cell.length_b   1.000
_cell.length_c   1.000
_cell.angle_alpha   90.00
_cell.angle_beta   90.00
_cell.angle_gamma   90.00
#
_symmetry.space_group_name_H-M   'P 1'
#
loop_
_entity.id
_entity.type
_entity.pdbx_description
1 polymer ?
#
loop_
_entity_poly.entity_id
_entity_poly.type
_entity_poly.pdbx_seq_one_letter_code
_entity_poly.pdbx_strand_id
1 'polypeptide(L)'
;RRGIKCSLCTKALKKIQALAGDNPDESAVTAALEKGCRVLGRLVGKLCRRLVNKYRAQITEGLQNGDTPRDICTAVGICKS
;
A
#
# COMPACT_ATOMS: atom_id res chain seq x y z
N ARG A 1 5.33 7.24 17.32
CA ARG A 1 5.71 6.00 16.58
C ARG A 1 4.66 5.49 15.58
N ARG A 2 3.34 5.57 15.84
CA ARG A 2 2.28 5.12 14.88
C ARG A 2 2.13 6.02 13.64
N GLY A 3 2.29 7.33 13.79
CA GLY A 3 2.22 8.29 12.66
C GLY A 3 3.24 8.04 11.55
N ILE A 4 4.45 7.57 11.88
CA ILE A 4 5.49 7.24 10.90
C ILE A 4 5.04 6.05 10.02
N LYS A 5 4.44 5.01 10.64
CA LYS A 5 3.93 3.85 9.91
C LYS A 5 2.76 4.23 8.99
N CYS A 6 1.85 5.08 9.47
CA CYS A 6 0.74 5.60 8.67
C CYS A 6 1.22 6.47 7.49
N SER A 7 2.20 7.37 7.72
CA SER A 7 2.79 8.17 6.64
C SER A 7 3.50 7.30 5.60
N LEU A 8 4.20 6.26 6.02
CA LEU A 8 4.83 5.29 5.12
C LEU A 8 3.79 4.53 4.29
N CYS A 9 2.73 4.04 4.92
CA CYS A 9 1.67 3.31 4.23
C CYS A 9 0.95 4.19 3.21
N THR A 10 0.53 5.39 3.60
CA THR A 10 -0.16 6.34 2.72
C THR A 10 0.72 6.78 1.55
N LYS A 11 2.01 7.06 1.79
CA LYS A 11 2.96 7.38 0.70
C LYS A 11 3.19 6.21 -0.25
N ALA A 12 3.32 4.99 0.29
CA ALA A 12 3.46 3.79 -0.51
C ALA A 12 2.22 3.61 -1.40
N LEU A 13 1.02 3.60 -0.79
CA LEU A 13 -0.24 3.41 -1.50
C LEU A 13 -0.48 4.50 -2.56
N LYS A 14 -0.16 5.76 -2.27
CA LYS A 14 -0.25 6.83 -3.27
C LYS A 14 0.66 6.60 -4.48
N LYS A 15 1.83 6.00 -4.27
CA LYS A 15 2.74 5.59 -5.35
C LYS A 15 2.23 4.35 -6.09
N ILE A 16 1.67 3.40 -5.36
CA ILE A 16 1.07 2.20 -5.93
C ILE A 16 -0.11 2.59 -6.82
N GLN A 17 -1.04 3.40 -6.32
CA GLN A 17 -2.18 3.92 -7.07
C GLN A 17 -1.72 4.66 -8.35
N ALA A 18 -0.70 5.50 -8.25
CA ALA A 18 -0.12 6.18 -9.42
C ALA A 18 0.56 5.22 -10.43
N LEU A 19 1.08 4.08 -9.98
CA LEU A 19 1.70 3.06 -10.85
C LEU A 19 0.68 2.07 -11.42
N ALA A 20 -0.41 1.82 -10.69
CA ALA A 20 -1.40 0.81 -10.99
C ALA A 20 -2.56 1.37 -11.83
N GLY A 21 -2.83 2.68 -11.76
CA GLY A 21 -3.89 3.35 -12.51
C GLY A 21 -5.24 3.34 -11.79
N ASP A 22 -6.29 3.84 -12.47
CA ASP A 22 -7.63 4.01 -11.91
C ASP A 22 -8.37 2.69 -11.62
N ASN A 23 -7.96 1.58 -12.22
CA ASN A 23 -8.57 0.27 -11.95
C ASN A 23 -7.59 -0.89 -12.15
N PRO A 24 -6.65 -1.09 -11.22
CA PRO A 24 -5.60 -2.06 -11.40
C PRO A 24 -6.07 -3.50 -11.15
N ASP A 25 -5.62 -4.41 -12.01
CA ASP A 25 -5.75 -5.85 -11.75
C ASP A 25 -4.80 -6.30 -10.62
N GLU A 26 -5.00 -7.52 -10.12
CA GLU A 26 -4.22 -8.05 -9.00
C GLU A 26 -2.71 -8.14 -9.30
N SER A 27 -2.34 -8.32 -10.57
CA SER A 27 -0.95 -8.40 -11.03
C SER A 27 -0.29 -7.01 -11.15
N ALA A 28 -1.06 -5.99 -11.55
CA ALA A 28 -0.65 -4.60 -11.57
C ALA A 28 -0.42 -4.07 -10.15
N VAL A 29 -1.36 -4.34 -9.23
CA VAL A 29 -1.22 -4.05 -7.80
C VAL A 29 0.02 -4.77 -7.26
N THR A 30 0.18 -6.05 -7.60
CA THR A 30 1.43 -6.85 -7.64
C THR A 30 2.74 -6.08 -7.76
N ALA A 31 2.99 -5.73 -9.01
CA ALA A 31 4.21 -5.09 -9.44
C ALA A 31 4.37 -3.69 -8.82
N ALA A 32 3.28 -2.95 -8.65
CA ALA A 32 3.28 -1.62 -8.06
C ALA A 32 3.68 -1.68 -6.57
N LEU A 33 3.19 -2.66 -5.83
CA LEU A 33 3.55 -2.98 -4.44
C LEU A 33 5.05 -3.27 -4.30
N GLU A 34 5.59 -4.16 -5.14
CA GLU A 34 7.01 -4.51 -5.08
C GLU A 34 7.92 -3.32 -5.42
N LYS A 35 7.55 -2.55 -6.45
CA LYS A 35 8.25 -1.32 -6.84
C LYS A 35 8.18 -0.28 -5.73
N GLY A 36 7.00 -0.03 -5.17
CA GLY A 36 6.79 0.91 -4.07
C GLY A 36 7.60 0.54 -2.82
N CYS A 37 7.63 -0.75 -2.46
CA CYS A 37 8.42 -1.21 -1.31
C CYS A 37 9.93 -1.14 -1.54
N ARG A 38 10.44 -1.25 -2.78
CA ARG A 38 11.87 -1.07 -3.08
C ARG A 38 12.36 0.35 -2.79
N VAL A 39 11.52 1.37 -3.02
CA VAL A 39 11.87 2.79 -2.81
C VAL A 39 12.09 3.12 -1.33
N LEU A 40 11.51 2.34 -0.41
CA LEU A 40 11.62 2.56 1.03
C LEU A 40 12.94 2.08 1.64
N GLY A 41 13.86 1.51 0.85
CA GLY A 41 15.14 1.00 1.33
C GLY A 41 15.07 -0.40 1.95
N ARG A 42 16.22 -0.96 2.36
CA ARG A 42 16.36 -2.40 2.64
C ARG A 42 15.52 -2.90 3.83
N LEU A 43 15.58 -2.19 4.96
CA LEU A 43 14.87 -2.56 6.20
C LEU A 43 13.36 -2.29 6.10
N VAL A 44 12.97 -1.08 5.70
CA VAL A 44 11.56 -0.68 5.61
C VAL A 44 10.88 -1.38 4.45
N GLY A 45 11.57 -1.59 3.32
CA GLY A 45 11.04 -2.35 2.18
C GLY A 45 10.72 -3.81 2.52
N LYS A 46 11.47 -4.45 3.43
CA LYS A 46 11.16 -5.81 3.90
C LYS A 46 9.91 -5.85 4.79
N LEU A 47 9.67 -4.79 5.57
CA LEU A 47 8.45 -4.64 6.35
C LEU A 47 7.24 -4.33 5.45
N CYS A 48 7.44 -3.43 4.48
CA CYS A 48 6.45 -3.07 3.46
C CYS A 48 5.98 -4.31 2.71
N ARG A 49 6.89 -5.12 2.14
CA ARG A 49 6.53 -6.36 1.42
C ARG A 49 5.71 -7.33 2.26
N ARG A 50 6.02 -7.47 3.56
CA ARG A 50 5.25 -8.35 4.45
C ARG A 50 3.82 -7.83 4.69
N LEU A 51 3.66 -6.53 4.90
CA LEU A 51 2.34 -5.92 5.07
C LEU A 51 1.53 -6.04 3.78
N VAL A 52 2.14 -5.63 2.67
CA VAL A 52 1.61 -5.74 1.32
C VAL A 52 1.14 -7.16 1.00
N ASN A 53 1.96 -8.19 1.21
CA ASN A 53 1.59 -9.56 0.88
C ASN A 53 0.46 -10.07 1.79
N LYS A 54 0.46 -9.64 3.06
CA LYS A 54 -0.57 -10.03 4.03
C LYS A 54 -1.92 -9.36 3.72
N TYR A 55 -1.90 -8.11 3.29
CA TYR A 55 -3.08 -7.27 3.10
C TYR A 55 -3.39 -7.02 1.61
N ARG A 56 -2.82 -7.84 0.72
CA ARG A 56 -2.89 -7.64 -0.74
C ARG A 56 -4.33 -7.55 -1.21
N ALA A 57 -5.18 -8.50 -0.81
CA ALA A 57 -6.59 -8.53 -1.18
C ALA A 57 -7.32 -7.24 -0.79
N GLN A 58 -7.16 -6.79 0.46
CA GLN A 58 -7.80 -5.57 0.97
C GLN A 58 -7.26 -4.30 0.29
N ILE A 59 -5.97 -4.28 -0.05
CA ILE A 59 -5.36 -3.16 -0.78
C ILE A 59 -5.89 -3.13 -2.22
N THR A 60 -5.95 -4.28 -2.90
CA THR A 60 -6.50 -4.40 -4.25
C THR A 60 -7.96 -3.97 -4.29
N GLU A 61 -8.78 -4.49 -3.37
CA GLU A 61 -10.19 -4.14 -3.25
C GLU A 61 -10.37 -2.64 -3.02
N GLY A 62 -9.63 -2.06 -2.07
CA GLY A 62 -9.71 -0.62 -1.83
C GLY A 62 -9.26 0.22 -3.04
N LEU A 63 -8.23 -0.22 -3.77
CA LEU A 63 -7.79 0.45 -5.00
C LEU A 63 -8.86 0.37 -6.11
N GLN A 64 -9.52 -0.78 -6.26
CA GLN A 64 -10.60 -1.00 -7.24
C GLN A 64 -11.87 -0.23 -6.88
N ASN A 65 -12.13 -0.05 -5.58
CA ASN A 65 -13.24 0.75 -5.07
C ASN A 65 -12.98 2.27 -5.11
N GLY A 66 -11.76 2.69 -5.49
CA GLY A 66 -11.37 4.10 -5.50
C GLY A 66 -11.12 4.70 -4.11
N ASP A 67 -10.85 3.86 -3.10
CA ASP A 67 -10.58 4.30 -1.73
C ASP A 67 -9.31 5.17 -1.67
N THR A 68 -9.28 6.08 -0.70
CA THR A 68 -8.08 6.88 -0.50
C THR A 68 -6.95 6.04 0.13
N PRO A 69 -5.68 6.38 -0.13
CA PRO A 69 -4.54 5.74 0.54
C PRO A 69 -4.65 5.72 2.06
N ARG A 70 -5.35 6.67 2.68
CA ARG A 70 -5.53 6.71 4.13
C ARG A 70 -6.57 5.68 4.60
N ASP A 71 -7.66 5.52 3.88
CA ASP A 71 -8.75 4.60 4.23
C ASP A 71 -8.25 3.16 4.12
N ILE A 72 -7.58 2.82 3.03
CA ILE A 72 -6.93 1.51 2.86
C ILE A 72 -5.94 1.24 4.00
N CYS A 73 -5.08 2.21 4.34
CA CYS A 73 -4.12 2.07 5.44
C CYS A 73 -4.79 1.93 6.82
N THR A 74 -6.01 2.43 6.97
CA THR A 74 -6.82 2.33 8.18
C THR A 74 -7.50 0.96 8.23
N ALA A 75 -8.04 0.49 7.11
CA ALA A 75 -8.65 -0.84 6.96
C ALA A 75 -7.67 -1.98 7.27
N VAL A 76 -6.39 -1.83 6.90
CA VAL A 76 -5.33 -2.80 7.23
C VAL A 76 -4.74 -2.60 8.65
N GLY A 77 -5.25 -1.65 9.43
CA GLY A 77 -4.87 -1.39 10.82
C GLY A 77 -3.52 -0.70 11.01
N ILE A 78 -2.96 -0.06 9.97
CA ILE A 78 -1.68 0.66 10.06
C ILE A 78 -1.89 2.10 10.54
N CYS A 79 -2.86 2.80 9.94
CA CYS A 79 -3.34 4.08 10.42
C CYS A 79 -4.39 3.83 11.52
N LYS A 80 -4.40 4.68 12.54
CA LYS A 80 -5.57 4.79 13.41
C LYS A 80 -6.57 5.71 12.70
N SER A 81 -7.86 5.33 12.72
CA SER A 81 -8.97 6.23 12.42
C SER A 81 -8.85 7.52 13.23
#